data_AF-A0A493SUR0-F1
#
_entry.id   AF-A0A493SUR0-F1
#
_cell.length_a   1.000
_cell.length_b   1.000
_cell.length_c   1.000
_cell.angle_alpha   90.00
_cell.angle_beta   90.00
_cell.angle_gamma   90.00
#
_symmetry.space_group_name_H-M   'P 1'
#
loop_
_entity.id
_entity.type
_entity.pdbx_description
1 polymer ?
#
loop_
_entity_poly.entity_id
_entity_poly.type
_entity_poly.pdbx_seq_one_letter_code
_entity_poly.pdbx_strand_id
1 'polypeptide(L)' 'MDQCPMSMATALESRCPICLDTWDNAGYVMPCLHQFCFQCIQQWMESKPECPLCKR' A
#
# COMPACT_ATOMS: atom_id res chain seq x y z
N MET A 1 16.84 -29.74 13.65
CA MET A 1 16.97 -28.28 13.70
C MET A 1 16.78 -27.86 12.25
N ASP A 2 15.51 -27.69 11.89
CA ASP A 2 14.81 -26.39 11.74
C ASP A 2 14.93 -25.81 10.32
N GLN A 3 14.38 -26.54 9.35
CA GLN A 3 14.06 -25.99 8.03
C GLN A 3 12.55 -26.02 7.84
N CYS A 4 11.87 -25.04 8.42
CA CYS A 4 10.52 -24.67 7.99
C CYS A 4 10.67 -23.59 6.92
N PRO A 5 10.29 -23.82 5.66
CA PRO A 5 10.16 -22.74 4.69
C PRO A 5 8.91 -21.94 5.07
N MET A 6 9.03 -21.09 6.09
CA MET A 6 8.01 -20.13 6.44
C MET A 6 8.00 -19.05 5.35
N SER A 7 7.18 -19.33 4.35
CA SER A 7 6.30 -18.35 3.72
C SER A 7 6.99 -17.05 3.29
N MET A 8 7.62 -17.08 2.12
CA MET A 8 7.88 -15.89 1.28
C MET A 8 6.58 -15.17 0.82
N ALA A 9 5.46 -15.38 1.51
CA ALA A 9 4.17 -14.76 1.22
C ALA A 9 3.99 -13.43 1.99
N THR A 10 4.63 -13.24 3.14
CA THR A 10 4.33 -12.10 4.03
C THR A 10 5.16 -10.85 3.76
N ALA A 11 5.96 -10.82 2.68
CA ALA A 11 6.75 -9.64 2.33
C ALA A 11 6.03 -8.68 1.37
N LEU A 12 5.01 -9.15 0.63
CA LEU A 12 4.26 -8.36 -0.34
C LEU A 12 3.04 -7.66 0.26
N GLU A 13 2.46 -8.24 1.32
CA GLU A 13 1.29 -7.69 2.02
C GLU A 13 1.62 -6.42 2.81
N SER A 14 2.90 -6.16 3.08
CA SER A 14 3.39 -5.00 3.83
C SER A 14 4.08 -3.96 2.93
N ARG A 15 3.65 -3.82 1.67
CA ARG A 15 4.19 -2.82 0.73
C ARG A 15 3.08 -1.95 0.18
N CYS A 16 3.42 -0.71 -0.14
CA CYS A 16 2.47 0.20 -0.77
C CYS A 16 2.08 -0.31 -2.16
N PRO A 17 0.79 -0.43 -2.49
CA PRO A 17 0.36 -0.94 -3.80
C PRO A 17 0.64 0.04 -4.96
N ILE A 18 1.02 1.29 -4.66
CA ILE A 18 1.35 2.29 -5.68
C ILE A 18 2.83 2.21 -6.07
N CYS A 19 3.75 2.26 -5.09
CA CYS A 19 5.20 2.19 -5.37
C CYS A 19 5.78 0.78 -5.26
N LEU A 20 5.03 -0.20 -4.76
CA LEU A 20 5.45 -1.58 -4.49
C LEU A 20 6.65 -1.70 -3.53
N ASP A 21 6.93 -0.63 -2.79
CA ASP A 21 8.02 -0.53 -1.83
C ASP A 21 7.50 -0.52 -0.38
N THR A 22 8.43 -0.52 0.57
CA THR A 22 8.13 -0.33 1.99
C THR A 22 7.33 0.95 2.22
N TRP A 23 6.45 0.91 3.23
CA TRP A 23 5.63 2.04 3.59
C TRP A 23 6.50 3.21 4.10
N ASP A 24 6.59 4.27 3.30
CA ASP A 24 7.15 5.55 3.72
C ASP A 24 6.00 6.51 4.01
N ASN A 25 5.83 6.85 5.30
CA ASN A 25 4.80 7.73 5.82
C ASN A 25 3.37 7.33 5.39
N ALA A 26 2.72 6.45 6.17
CA ALA A 26 1.41 5.90 5.83
C ALA A 26 0.30 6.97 5.80
N GLY A 27 -0.30 7.18 4.63
CA GLY A 27 -1.51 7.96 4.42
C GLY A 27 -2.73 7.06 4.27
N TYR A 28 -3.87 7.53 4.78
CA TYR A 28 -5.14 6.81 4.72
C TYR A 28 -6.14 7.57 3.85
N VAL A 29 -6.79 6.87 2.93
CA VAL A 29 -7.82 7.46 2.06
C VAL A 29 -9.18 7.32 2.73
N MET A 30 -9.86 8.44 2.97
CA MET A 30 -11.24 8.42 3.47
C MET A 30 -12.24 8.37 2.31
N PRO A 31 -13.39 7.68 2.47
CA PRO A 31 -13.87 6.98 3.66
C PRO A 31 -13.44 5.50 3.75
N CYS A 32 -12.75 4.96 2.74
CA CYS A 32 -12.44 3.54 2.64
C CYS A 32 -11.32 3.06 3.57
N LEU A 33 -10.57 3.97 4.19
CA LEU A 33 -9.45 3.72 5.10
C LEU A 33 -8.32 2.88 4.49
N HIS A 34 -8.19 2.89 3.16
CA HIS A 34 -7.10 2.21 2.49
C HIS A 34 -5.76 2.93 2.69
N GLN A 35 -4.72 2.15 2.97
CA GLN A 35 -3.39 2.65 3.31
C GLN A 35 -2.48 2.72 2.08
N PHE A 36 -1.77 3.84 1.93
CA PHE A 36 -0.83 4.17 0.86
C PHE A 36 0.37 4.93 1.44
N CYS A 37 1.50 5.03 0.74
CA CYS A 37 2.50 6.05 1.12
C CYS A 37 1.89 7.43 0.87
N PHE A 38 2.11 8.37 1.79
CA PHE A 38 1.55 9.73 1.73
C PHE A 38 1.87 10.40 0.40
N GLN A 39 3.13 10.32 -0.05
CA GLN A 39 3.56 10.87 -1.32
C GLN A 39 2.88 10.17 -2.52
N CYS A 40 2.72 8.85 -2.46
CA CYS A 40 2.10 8.08 -3.52
C CYS A 40 0.62 8.42 -3.69
N ILE A 41 -0.13 8.49 -2.59
CA ILE A 41 -1.54 8.85 -2.66
C ILE A 41 -1.73 10.32 -3.03
N GLN A 42 -0.85 11.21 -2.58
CA GLN A 42 -0.89 12.61 -2.97
C GLN A 42 -0.74 12.76 -4.50
N GLN A 43 0.30 12.17 -5.09
CA GLN A 43 0.51 12.19 -6.55
C GLN A 43 -0.65 11.54 -7.31
N TRP A 44 -1.20 10.45 -6.77
CA TRP A 44 -2.37 9.80 -7.37
C TRP A 44 -3.57 10.75 -7.38
N MET A 45 -3.88 11.40 -6.27
CA MET A 45 -4.99 12.35 -6.15
C MET A 45 -4.85 13.56 -7.08
N GLU A 46 -3.63 13.98 -7.41
CA GLU A 46 -3.37 15.02 -8.41
C GLU A 46 -3.82 14.61 -9.82
N SER A 47 -3.76 13.31 -10.14
CA SER A 47 -4.23 12.77 -11.42
C SER A 47 -5.68 12.30 -11.38
N LYS A 48 -6.05 11.56 -10.35
CA LYS A 48 -7.36 10.96 -10.13
C LYS A 48 -7.70 10.99 -8.64
N PRO A 49 -8.72 11.76 -8.22
CA PRO A 49 -9.15 11.83 -6.83
C PRO A 49 -10.02 10.62 -6.44
N GLU A 50 -9.62 9.41 -6.85
CA GLU A 50 -10.28 8.14 -6.52
C GLU A 50 -9.30 7.25 -5.76
N CYS A 51 -9.79 6.39 -4.87
CA CYS A 51 -8.91 5.44 -4.19
C CYS A 51 -8.35 4.39 -5.17
N PRO A 52 -7.03 4.14 -5.21
CA PRO A 52 -6.42 3.16 -6.13
C PRO A 52 -6.92 1.73 -5.95
N LEU A 53 -7.29 1.36 -4.71
CA LEU A 53 -7.70 0.00 -4.36
C LEU A 53 -9.18 -0.26 -4.69
N CYS A 54 -10.08 0.64 -4.29
CA CYS A 54 -11.52 0.46 -4.50
C CYS A 54 -12.08 1.26 -5.68
N LYS A 55 -11.27 2.10 -6.33
CA LYS A 55 -11.64 2.95 -7.48
C LYS A 55 -12.89 3.78 -7.21
N ARG A 56 -12.93 4.40 -6.03
CA ARG A 56 -14.10 5.08 -5.47
C ARG A 56 -13.71 6.36 -4.76
#